data_AF-A0A7V5CMC0-F1
#
_entry.id   AF-A0A7V5CMC0-F1
#
_cell.length_a   1.000
_cell.length_b   1.000
_cell.length_c   1.000
_cell.angle_alpha   90.00
_cell.angle_beta   90.00
_cell.angle_gamma   90.00
#
_symmetry.space_group_name_H-M   'P 1'
#
loop_
_entity.id
_entity.type
_entity.pdbx_description
1 polymer ?
#
loop_
_entity_poly.entity_id
_entity_poly.type
_entity_poly.pdbx_seq_one_letter_code
_entity_poly.pdbx_strand_id
1 'polypeptide(L)'
;MKESQLRFRIRGLLQWVVKVRNGFDDGYGRYPFFAYGTDWLAFAHIVIACAFIGVLRDPVRNIWVVEWGMIACALVIPLAMVCGPIREIPFYHRLIDYSFGVVGIIPLWICRRYILALEKSIKAAQA
;
A
#
# COMPACT_ATOMS: atom_id res chain seq x y z
N MET A 1 -27.71 -6.36 30.35
CA MET A 1 -26.25 -6.32 30.10
C MET A 1 -25.87 -6.18 28.61
N LYS A 2 -26.52 -6.88 27.67
CA LYS A 2 -26.28 -6.72 26.21
C LYS A 2 -26.66 -5.32 25.66
N GLU A 3 -27.78 -4.78 26.14
CA GLU A 3 -28.31 -3.46 25.81
C GLU A 3 -27.37 -2.28 26.12
N SER A 4 -26.70 -2.29 27.28
CA SER A 4 -25.77 -1.21 27.66
C SER A 4 -24.47 -1.24 26.85
N GLN A 5 -23.98 -2.45 26.55
CA GLN A 5 -22.81 -2.65 25.68
C GLN A 5 -23.09 -2.21 24.23
N LEU A 6 -24.29 -2.50 23.70
CA LEU A 6 -24.70 -2.04 22.38
C LEU A 6 -24.78 -0.51 22.30
N ARG A 7 -25.40 0.14 23.30
CA ARG A 7 -25.45 1.61 23.40
C ARG A 7 -24.08 2.25 23.49
N PHE A 8 -23.15 1.64 24.22
CA PHE A 8 -21.77 2.13 24.31
C PHE A 8 -21.04 2.04 22.96
N ARG A 9 -21.17 0.90 22.25
CA ARG A 9 -20.57 0.70 20.92
C ARG A 9 -21.12 1.67 19.87
N ILE A 10 -22.43 1.89 19.84
CA ILE A 10 -23.08 2.83 18.91
C ILE A 10 -22.61 4.26 19.16
N ARG A 11 -22.47 4.67 20.44
CA ARG A 11 -21.94 6.00 20.79
C ARG A 11 -20.49 6.18 20.33
N GLY A 12 -19.64 5.18 20.55
CA GLY A 12 -18.25 5.21 20.09
C GLY A 12 -18.13 5.31 18.56
N LEU A 13 -18.92 4.53 17.82
CA LEU A 13 -18.97 4.60 16.36
C LEU A 13 -19.47 5.97 15.89
N LEU A 14 -20.54 6.49 16.49
CA LEU A 14 -21.10 7.80 16.14
C LEU A 14 -20.06 8.92 16.37
N GLN A 15 -19.36 8.89 17.50
CA GLN A 15 -18.28 9.86 17.79
C GLN A 15 -17.16 9.78 16.76
N TRP A 16 -16.76 8.58 16.36
CA TRP A 16 -15.75 8.40 15.32
C TRP A 16 -16.23 8.93 13.96
N VAL A 17 -17.48 8.65 13.56
CA VAL A 17 -18.08 9.18 12.33
C VAL A 17 -18.10 10.71 12.34
N VAL A 18 -18.52 11.32 13.45
CA VAL A 18 -18.51 12.79 13.62
C VAL A 18 -17.09 13.34 13.52
N LYS A 19 -16.11 12.69 14.15
CA LYS A 19 -14.69 13.08 14.07
C LYS A 19 -14.18 13.05 12.63
N VAL A 20 -14.47 12.00 11.88
CA VAL A 20 -14.07 11.85 10.46
C VAL A 20 -14.74 12.93 9.60
N ARG A 21 -16.05 13.13 9.75
CA ARG A 21 -16.79 14.17 9.02
C ARG A 21 -16.21 15.55 9.26
N ASN A 22 -16.03 15.94 10.54
CA ASN A 22 -15.49 17.25 10.88
C ASN A 22 -14.07 17.44 10.31
N GLY A 23 -13.23 16.40 10.35
CA GLY A 23 -11.90 16.45 9.72
C GLY A 23 -11.96 16.65 8.20
N PHE A 24 -12.97 16.10 7.53
CA PHE A 24 -13.20 16.31 6.11
C PHE A 24 -13.70 17.73 5.81
N ASP A 25 -14.68 18.22 6.57
CA ASP A 25 -15.24 19.58 6.41
C ASP A 25 -14.18 20.66 6.68
N ASP A 26 -13.40 20.51 7.77
CA ASP A 26 -12.33 21.44 8.13
C ASP A 26 -11.12 21.35 7.20
N GLY A 27 -10.86 20.16 6.63
CA GLY A 27 -9.80 19.92 5.65
C GLY A 27 -10.27 20.26 4.23
N TYR A 28 -10.84 19.27 3.54
CA TYR A 28 -11.25 19.37 2.13
C TYR A 28 -12.36 20.39 1.88
N GLY A 29 -13.30 20.53 2.83
CA GLY A 29 -14.41 21.48 2.69
C GLY A 29 -13.95 22.94 2.69
N ARG A 30 -13.01 23.29 3.58
CA ARG A 30 -12.47 24.66 3.69
C ARG A 30 -11.23 24.91 2.84
N TYR A 31 -10.43 23.88 2.59
CA TYR A 31 -9.16 23.96 1.86
C TYR A 31 -9.09 22.88 0.78
N PRO A 32 -9.85 23.01 -0.33
CA PRO A 32 -9.96 21.99 -1.36
C PRO A 32 -8.63 21.59 -2.01
N PHE A 33 -7.64 22.49 -2.02
CA PHE A 33 -6.31 22.20 -2.60
C PHE A 33 -5.58 21.07 -1.87
N PHE A 34 -5.92 20.72 -0.61
CA PHE A 34 -5.35 19.55 0.06
C PHE A 34 -5.69 18.25 -0.67
N ALA A 35 -6.80 18.20 -1.41
CA ALA A 35 -7.19 17.04 -2.21
C ALA A 35 -6.13 16.67 -3.24
N TYR A 36 -5.44 17.66 -3.79
CA TYR A 36 -4.36 17.43 -4.75
C TYR A 36 -3.28 16.50 -4.19
N GLY A 37 -2.90 16.67 -2.91
CA GLY A 37 -1.90 15.82 -2.26
C GLY A 37 -2.35 14.36 -2.12
N THR A 38 -3.65 14.13 -1.88
CA THR A 38 -4.20 12.76 -1.82
C THR A 38 -4.47 12.17 -3.20
N ASP A 39 -4.75 12.99 -4.19
CA ASP A 39 -4.91 12.55 -5.57
C ASP A 39 -3.59 12.00 -6.11
N TRP A 40 -2.45 12.61 -5.77
CA TRP A 40 -1.13 12.07 -6.07
C TRP A 40 -0.92 10.66 -5.52
N LEU A 41 -1.40 10.39 -4.31
CA LEU A 41 -1.33 9.06 -3.73
C LEU A 41 -2.13 8.05 -4.57
N ALA A 42 -3.33 8.43 -5.04
CA ALA A 42 -4.12 7.59 -5.94
C ALA A 42 -3.42 7.39 -7.30
N PHE A 43 -2.89 8.44 -7.91
CA PHE A 43 -2.22 8.38 -9.21
C PHE A 43 -0.96 7.53 -9.18
N ALA A 44 -0.21 7.55 -8.08
CA ALA A 44 0.98 6.70 -7.93
C ALA A 44 0.65 5.22 -8.13
N HIS A 45 -0.51 4.74 -7.69
CA HIS A 45 -0.91 3.33 -7.91
C HIS A 45 -1.09 3.01 -9.39
N ILE A 46 -1.67 3.93 -10.16
CA ILE A 46 -1.86 3.77 -11.61
C ILE A 46 -0.50 3.76 -12.31
N VAL A 47 0.37 4.74 -12.00
CA VAL A 47 1.71 4.85 -12.59
C VAL A 47 2.56 3.61 -12.28
N ILE A 48 2.52 3.12 -11.04
CA ILE A 48 3.20 1.89 -10.63
C ILE A 48 2.64 0.69 -11.41
N ALA A 49 1.31 0.56 -11.50
CA ALA A 49 0.69 -0.52 -12.27
C ALA A 49 1.11 -0.49 -13.75
N CYS A 50 1.25 0.69 -14.36
CA CYS A 50 1.77 0.82 -15.72
C CYS A 50 3.20 0.27 -15.88
N ALA A 51 4.06 0.39 -14.87
CA ALA A 51 5.40 -0.19 -14.91
C ALA A 51 5.38 -1.72 -15.03
N PHE A 52 4.38 -2.38 -14.43
CA PHE A 52 4.20 -3.84 -14.52
C PHE A 52 3.75 -4.32 -15.90
N ILE A 53 3.30 -3.44 -16.80
CA ILE A 53 3.02 -3.82 -18.20
C ILE A 53 4.28 -4.37 -18.88
N GLY A 54 5.47 -3.89 -18.52
CA GLY A 54 6.73 -4.45 -19.00
C GLY A 54 6.93 -5.91 -18.59
N VAL A 55 6.62 -6.23 -17.33
CA VAL A 55 6.69 -7.60 -16.78
C VAL A 55 5.69 -8.52 -17.47
N LEU A 56 4.49 -8.02 -17.79
CA LEU A 56 3.47 -8.79 -18.50
C LEU A 56 3.87 -9.11 -19.95
N ARG A 57 4.64 -8.23 -20.60
CA ARG A 57 5.09 -8.41 -21.99
C ARG A 57 6.32 -9.30 -22.10
N ASP A 58 7.34 -9.02 -21.31
CA ASP A 58 8.59 -9.79 -21.28
C ASP A 58 9.09 -9.87 -19.83
N PRO A 59 8.70 -10.92 -19.08
CA PRO A 59 9.02 -11.02 -17.68
C PRO A 59 10.51 -11.18 -17.40
N VAL A 60 11.24 -11.90 -18.27
CA VAL A 60 12.67 -12.20 -18.06
C VAL A 60 13.50 -10.94 -18.21
N ARG A 61 13.24 -10.14 -19.26
CA ARG A 61 13.93 -8.87 -19.47
C ARG A 61 13.57 -7.83 -18.42
N ASN A 62 12.36 -7.87 -17.87
CA ASN A 62 11.84 -6.87 -16.94
C ASN A 62 11.77 -7.34 -15.48
N ILE A 63 12.50 -8.41 -15.10
CA ILE A 63 12.49 -8.95 -13.74
C ILE A 63 12.80 -7.89 -12.68
N TRP A 64 13.61 -6.90 -13.03
CA TRP A 64 13.96 -5.76 -12.17
C TRP A 64 12.73 -5.04 -11.61
N VAL A 65 11.64 -4.90 -12.36
CA VAL A 65 10.42 -4.22 -11.86
C VAL A 65 9.82 -4.98 -10.67
N VAL A 66 9.89 -6.31 -10.68
CA VAL A 66 9.44 -7.16 -9.57
C VAL A 66 10.37 -7.01 -8.37
N GLU A 67 11.69 -7.03 -8.58
CA GLU A 67 12.68 -6.85 -7.52
C GLU A 67 12.62 -5.46 -6.89
N TRP A 68 12.42 -4.41 -7.70
CA TRP A 68 12.15 -3.07 -7.23
C TRP A 68 10.90 -3.01 -6.35
N GLY A 69 9.82 -3.71 -6.74
CA GLY A 69 8.64 -3.85 -5.90
C GLY A 69 8.94 -4.54 -4.55
N MET A 70 9.79 -5.58 -4.55
CA MET A 70 10.21 -6.24 -3.31
C MET A 70 11.03 -5.31 -2.41
N ILE A 71 11.91 -4.49 -2.99
CA ILE A 71 12.66 -3.46 -2.26
C ILE A 71 11.69 -2.44 -1.66
N ALA A 72 10.68 -1.99 -2.41
CA ALA A 72 9.66 -1.08 -1.89
C ALA A 72 8.89 -1.69 -0.71
N CYS A 73 8.53 -2.98 -0.77
CA CYS A 73 7.93 -3.70 0.34
C CYS A 73 8.82 -3.75 1.58
N ALA A 74 10.13 -3.94 1.41
CA ALA A 74 11.07 -3.92 2.53
C ALA A 74 11.24 -2.52 3.13
N LEU A 75 11.30 -1.49 2.28
CA LEU A 75 11.53 -0.09 2.69
C LEU A 75 10.32 0.56 3.35
N VAL A 76 9.09 0.13 3.06
CA VAL A 76 7.89 0.72 3.68
C VAL A 76 7.90 0.55 5.20
N ILE A 77 8.49 -0.54 5.71
CA ILE A 77 8.56 -0.83 7.15
C ILE A 77 9.42 0.21 7.90
N PRO A 78 10.73 0.37 7.62
CA PRO A 78 11.54 1.39 8.28
C PRO A 78 11.04 2.80 8.01
N LEU A 79 10.50 3.06 6.81
CA LEU A 79 9.97 4.38 6.47
C LEU A 79 8.76 4.75 7.33
N ALA A 80 7.78 3.86 7.49
CA ALA A 80 6.62 4.10 8.34
C ALA A 80 6.99 4.13 9.84
N MET A 81 8.05 3.41 10.25
CA MET A 81 8.59 3.48 11.61
C MET A 81 9.19 4.85 11.94
N VAL A 82 9.86 5.50 10.98
CA VAL A 82 10.53 6.80 11.18
C VAL A 82 9.58 7.96 10.87
N CYS A 83 8.97 7.97 9.68
CA CYS A 83 8.12 9.06 9.24
C CYS A 83 6.75 9.06 9.92
N GLY A 84 6.25 7.91 10.36
CA GLY A 84 4.98 7.81 11.08
C GLY A 84 4.96 8.65 12.37
N PRO A 85 5.90 8.45 13.32
CA PRO A 85 6.00 9.31 14.51
C PRO A 85 6.28 10.78 14.19
N ILE A 86 7.13 11.09 13.19
CA ILE A 86 7.44 12.47 12.79
C ILE A 86 6.18 13.23 12.33
N ARG A 87 5.25 12.52 11.69
CA ARG A 87 3.97 13.07 11.20
C ARG A 87 2.81 12.87 12.17
N GLU A 88 3.09 12.48 13.41
CA GLU A 88 2.09 12.23 14.45
C GLU A 88 1.00 11.20 14.05
N ILE A 89 1.35 10.26 13.16
CA ILE A 89 0.43 9.23 12.67
C ILE A 89 0.14 8.24 13.80
N PRO A 90 -1.15 7.96 14.12
CA PRO A 90 -1.48 7.03 15.18
C PRO A 90 -0.93 5.62 14.91
N PHE A 91 -0.56 4.91 15.98
CA PHE A 91 0.09 3.61 15.87
C PHE A 91 -0.68 2.59 15.03
N TYR A 92 -2.00 2.55 15.14
CA TYR A 92 -2.84 1.64 14.37
C TYR A 92 -2.77 1.89 12.86
N HIS A 93 -2.62 3.14 12.42
CA HIS A 93 -2.44 3.45 11.00
C HIS A 93 -1.07 2.98 10.50
N ARG A 94 -0.01 3.14 11.32
CA ARG A 94 1.32 2.61 10.98
C ARG A 94 1.33 1.08 10.85
N LEU A 95 0.55 0.36 11.65
CA LEU A 95 0.39 -1.09 11.52
C LEU A 95 -0.23 -1.50 10.18
N ILE A 96 -1.19 -0.71 9.68
CA ILE A 96 -1.76 -0.91 8.35
C ILE A 96 -0.67 -0.71 7.30
N ASP A 97 0.16 0.33 7.44
CA ASP A 97 1.25 0.60 6.49
C ASP A 97 2.27 -0.54 6.43
N TYR A 98 2.65 -1.12 7.57
CA TYR A 98 3.53 -2.29 7.61
C TYR A 98 2.95 -3.52 6.92
N SER A 99 1.61 -3.68 6.98
CA SER A 99 0.95 -4.82 6.35
C SER A 99 1.12 -4.84 4.83
N PHE A 100 1.23 -3.67 4.17
CA PHE A 100 1.49 -3.61 2.74
C PHE A 100 2.87 -4.18 2.37
N GLY A 101 3.88 -3.95 3.20
CA GLY A 101 5.21 -4.53 3.00
C GLY A 101 5.19 -6.06 3.14
N VAL A 102 4.58 -6.54 4.22
CA VAL A 102 4.53 -7.98 4.54
C VAL A 102 3.67 -8.76 3.55
N VAL A 103 2.49 -8.24 3.21
CA VAL A 103 1.56 -8.92 2.29
C VAL A 103 2.03 -8.75 0.84
N GLY A 104 2.53 -7.57 0.47
CA GLY A 104 2.94 -7.25 -0.90
C GLY A 104 4.16 -8.04 -1.39
N ILE A 105 5.08 -8.42 -0.49
CA ILE A 105 6.27 -9.18 -0.89
C ILE A 105 5.94 -10.61 -1.34
N ILE A 106 4.85 -11.19 -0.84
CA ILE A 106 4.45 -12.58 -1.12
C ILE A 106 4.19 -12.80 -2.62
N PRO A 107 3.27 -12.08 -3.30
CA PRO A 107 3.04 -12.27 -4.72
C PRO A 107 4.28 -11.92 -5.56
N LEU A 108 5.03 -10.88 -5.19
CA LEU A 108 6.24 -10.49 -5.93
C LEU A 108 7.33 -11.56 -5.87
N TRP A 109 7.51 -12.21 -4.71
CA TRP A 109 8.45 -13.31 -4.57
C TRP A 109 8.04 -14.53 -5.40
N ILE A 110 6.75 -14.85 -5.45
CA ILE A 110 6.21 -15.92 -6.31
C ILE A 110 6.47 -15.59 -7.79
N CYS A 111 6.14 -14.38 -8.23
CA CYS A 111 6.43 -13.91 -9.59
C CYS A 111 7.92 -14.07 -9.91
N ARG A 112 8.81 -13.56 -9.05
CA ARG A 112 10.26 -13.66 -9.24
C ARG A 112 10.73 -15.10 -9.42
N ARG A 113 10.21 -16.04 -8.61
CA ARG A 113 10.52 -17.47 -8.77
C ARG A 113 10.10 -18.02 -10.13
N TYR A 114 8.92 -17.67 -10.61
CA TYR A 114 8.45 -18.14 -11.92
C TYR A 114 9.22 -17.52 -13.08
N ILE A 115 9.61 -16.25 -12.97
CA ILE A 115 10.43 -15.59 -13.99
C ILE A 115 11.80 -16.28 -14.12
N LEU A 116 12.46 -16.58 -12.99
CA LEU A 116 13.76 -17.28 -13.00
C LEU A 116 13.63 -18.71 -13.53
N ALA A 117 12.54 -19.40 -13.21
CA ALA A 117 12.27 -20.73 -13.77
C ALA A 117 12.09 -20.67 -15.29
N LEU A 118 11.34 -19.67 -15.78
CA LEU A 118 11.14 -19.42 -17.20
C LEU A 118 12.46 -19.10 -17.92
N GLU A 119 13.29 -18.23 -17.36
CA GLU A 119 14.61 -17.90 -17.91
C GLU A 119 15.47 -19.16 -18.09
N LYS A 120 15.49 -20.04 -17.07
CA LYS A 120 16.22 -21.30 -17.13
C LYS A 120 15.71 -22.22 -18.25
N SER A 121 14.39 -22.35 -18.38
CA SER A 121 13.77 -23.17 -19.43
C SER A 121 14.08 -22.66 -20.84
N ILE A 122 14.09 -21.34 -21.03
CA ILE A 122 14.46 -20.71 -22.32
C ILE A 122 15.92 -21.03 -22.66
N LYS A 123 16.85 -20.85 -21.71
CA LYS A 123 18.28 -21.15 -21.93
C LYS A 123 18.52 -22.63 -22.25
N ALA A 124 17.79 -23.53 -21.59
CA ALA A 124 17.89 -24.98 -21.85
C ALA A 124 17.36 -25.39 -23.23
N ALA A 125 16.36 -24.68 -23.77
CA ALA A 125 15.85 -24.93 -25.13
C ALA A 125 16.75 -24.35 -26.22
N GLN A 126 17.68 -23.44 -25.86
CA GLN A 126 18.63 -22.80 -26.78
C GLN A 126 20.01 -23.48 -26.80
N ALA A 127 20.27 -24.39 -25.87
CA ALA A 127 21.51 -25.16 -25.75
C ALA A 127 21.39 -26.51 -26.48
#